data_AF-A0A3R9S820-F1
#
_entry.id   AF-A0A3R9S820-F1
#
_cell.length_a   1.000
_cell.length_b   1.000
_cell.length_c   1.000
_cell.angle_alpha   90.00
_cell.angle_beta   90.00
_cell.angle_gamma   90.00
#
_symmetry.space_group_name_H-M   'P 1'
#
loop_
_entity.id
_entity.type
_entity.pdbx_description
1 polymer ?
#
loop_
_entity_poly.entity_id
_entity_poly.type
_entity_poly.pdbx_seq_one_letter_code
_entity_poly.pdbx_strand_id
1 'polypeptide(L)'
;DLAKGYKYVLAASTTTGKNILPRVAALLDVSMITDIISVESANTFKRPIYAGNAIATVQSDEAIIVGTVRGTAFDPVAAEGGSAAVETVGEVKDAGVSKFVSEEIVKLDRPELTAARIVVSGGRGVGSGENYHKVLDPLADKLGAAQGASRAAVDAGFVPNDFQVGQTGKIVAPELYIAVGISGAIQHLAGMKDSKVIVAINKDEEAPINSVADYWLVGDLNAVVPELVSKL
;
A
#
# COMPACT_ATOMS: atom_id res chain seq x y z
N ASP A 1 -17.18 -23.68 -8.47
CA ASP A 1 -18.58 -24.05 -8.21
C ASP A 1 -19.25 -23.13 -7.20
N LEU A 2 -18.70 -22.95 -5.99
CA LEU A 2 -19.27 -22.04 -4.97
C LEU A 2 -19.59 -20.63 -5.49
N ALA A 3 -18.66 -20.00 -6.21
CA ALA A 3 -18.81 -18.64 -6.72
C ALA A 3 -20.04 -18.45 -7.63
N LYS A 4 -20.55 -19.50 -8.29
CA LYS A 4 -21.68 -19.41 -9.24
C LYS A 4 -23.00 -18.98 -8.57
N GLY A 5 -23.11 -19.14 -7.26
CA GLY A 5 -24.28 -18.68 -6.48
C GLY A 5 -24.22 -17.21 -6.05
N TYR A 6 -23.15 -16.49 -6.35
CA TYR A 6 -22.93 -15.12 -5.91
C TYR A 6 -22.85 -14.16 -7.09
N LYS A 7 -23.34 -12.93 -6.89
CA LYS A 7 -23.23 -11.84 -7.89
C LYS A 7 -21.89 -11.11 -7.82
N TYR A 8 -21.25 -11.10 -6.65
CA TYR A 8 -19.97 -10.41 -6.42
C TYR A 8 -19.01 -11.35 -5.72
N VAL A 9 -17.79 -11.45 -6.23
CA VAL A 9 -16.68 -12.18 -5.61
C VAL A 9 -15.52 -11.21 -5.46
N LEU A 10 -15.36 -10.69 -4.25
CA LEU A 10 -14.43 -9.61 -3.94
C LEU A 10 -13.35 -10.07 -2.96
N ALA A 11 -12.16 -9.50 -3.10
CA ALA A 11 -11.07 -9.64 -2.16
C ALA A 11 -10.34 -8.31 -1.99
N ALA A 12 -9.62 -8.13 -0.88
CA ALA A 12 -8.70 -7.00 -0.75
C ALA A 12 -7.61 -7.07 -1.84
N SER A 13 -7.13 -5.92 -2.30
CA SER A 13 -6.07 -5.76 -3.32
C SER A 13 -4.65 -6.08 -2.78
N THR A 14 -4.55 -7.12 -1.95
CA THR A 14 -3.33 -7.66 -1.34
C THR A 14 -2.66 -8.70 -2.24
N THR A 15 -1.47 -9.18 -1.86
CA THR A 15 -0.77 -10.27 -2.55
C THR A 15 -1.68 -11.48 -2.74
N THR A 16 -2.38 -11.91 -1.69
CA THR A 16 -3.29 -13.06 -1.74
C THR A 16 -4.47 -12.82 -2.68
N GLY A 17 -5.16 -11.68 -2.56
CA GLY A 17 -6.31 -11.38 -3.43
C GLY A 17 -5.93 -11.27 -4.90
N LYS A 18 -4.81 -10.59 -5.20
CA LYS A 18 -4.26 -10.46 -6.55
C LYS A 18 -3.74 -11.78 -7.13
N ASN A 19 -3.32 -12.71 -6.28
CA ASN A 19 -2.88 -14.03 -6.72
C ASN A 19 -4.06 -14.98 -7.01
N ILE A 20 -5.11 -14.94 -6.19
CA ILE A 20 -6.22 -15.91 -6.27
C ILE A 20 -7.30 -15.48 -7.27
N LEU A 21 -7.77 -14.22 -7.21
CA LEU A 21 -8.98 -13.84 -7.95
C LEU A 21 -8.87 -13.85 -9.48
N PRO A 22 -7.73 -13.53 -10.12
CA PRO A 22 -7.61 -13.68 -11.57
C PRO A 22 -7.86 -15.11 -12.04
N ARG A 23 -7.43 -16.11 -11.26
CA ARG A 23 -7.71 -17.53 -11.54
C ARG A 23 -9.20 -17.84 -11.37
N VAL A 24 -9.84 -17.28 -10.33
CA VAL A 24 -11.30 -17.45 -10.13
C VAL A 24 -12.08 -16.86 -11.30
N ALA A 25 -11.73 -15.66 -11.77
CA ALA A 25 -12.35 -15.02 -12.92
C ALA A 25 -12.21 -15.86 -14.20
N ALA A 26 -11.00 -16.38 -14.47
CA ALA A 26 -10.75 -17.26 -15.61
C ALA A 26 -11.56 -18.56 -15.55
N LEU A 27 -11.70 -19.19 -14.37
CA LEU A 27 -12.51 -20.40 -14.20
C LEU A 27 -14.03 -20.15 -14.33
N LEU A 28 -14.47 -18.91 -14.13
CA LEU A 28 -15.84 -18.49 -14.33
C LEU A 28 -16.11 -17.93 -15.74
N ASP A 29 -15.07 -17.80 -16.56
CA ASP A 29 -15.11 -17.17 -17.88
C ASP A 29 -15.66 -15.73 -17.85
N VAL A 30 -15.18 -14.93 -16.90
CA VAL A 30 -15.56 -13.52 -16.74
C VAL A 30 -14.34 -12.60 -16.64
N SER A 31 -14.52 -11.34 -17.03
CA SER A 31 -13.54 -10.28 -16.84
C SER A 31 -13.45 -9.84 -15.37
N MET A 32 -12.24 -9.48 -14.92
CA MET A 32 -12.01 -9.00 -13.55
C MET A 32 -11.78 -7.48 -13.49
N ILE A 33 -12.32 -6.82 -12.45
CA ILE A 33 -12.05 -5.42 -12.14
C ILE A 33 -11.09 -5.32 -10.95
N THR A 34 -9.83 -4.97 -11.21
CA THR A 34 -8.80 -4.90 -10.16
C THR A 34 -8.70 -3.52 -9.51
N ASP A 35 -8.39 -3.49 -8.23
CA ASP A 35 -8.00 -2.30 -7.47
C ASP A 35 -9.08 -1.20 -7.46
N ILE A 36 -10.33 -1.62 -7.20
CA ILE A 36 -11.50 -0.74 -7.09
C ILE A 36 -11.28 0.26 -5.97
N ILE A 37 -11.53 1.54 -6.26
CA ILE A 37 -11.45 2.67 -5.32
C ILE A 37 -12.80 3.38 -5.10
N SER A 38 -13.80 3.10 -5.92
CA SER A 38 -15.16 3.65 -5.77
C SER A 38 -16.18 2.71 -6.40
N VAL A 39 -17.37 2.63 -5.80
CA VAL A 39 -18.53 1.92 -6.31
C VAL A 39 -19.55 2.98 -6.75
N GLU A 40 -19.75 3.14 -8.05
CA GLU A 40 -20.68 4.14 -8.61
C GLU A 40 -22.09 3.56 -8.77
N SER A 41 -22.18 2.26 -9.04
CA SER A 41 -23.44 1.52 -9.12
C SER A 41 -23.19 0.03 -8.84
N ALA A 42 -24.24 -0.79 -8.93
CA ALA A 42 -24.14 -2.24 -8.81
C ALA A 42 -23.16 -2.88 -9.82
N ASN A 43 -22.87 -2.27 -10.96
CA ASN A 43 -21.99 -2.83 -11.99
C ASN A 43 -20.97 -1.84 -12.56
N THR A 44 -20.82 -0.67 -11.92
CA THR A 44 -19.91 0.39 -12.35
C THR A 44 -18.99 0.79 -11.22
N PHE A 45 -17.69 0.76 -11.48
CA PHE A 45 -16.63 0.97 -10.49
C PHE A 45 -15.58 1.94 -11.02
N LYS A 46 -14.90 2.66 -10.13
CA LYS A 46 -13.68 3.40 -10.51
C LYS A 46 -12.44 2.66 -10.05
N ARG A 47 -11.41 2.70 -10.89
CA ARG A 47 -10.08 2.17 -10.57
C ARG A 47 -8.96 3.05 -11.14
N PRO A 48 -7.80 3.14 -10.47
CA PRO A 48 -6.66 3.85 -10.99
C PRO A 48 -5.93 3.05 -12.08
N ILE A 49 -5.43 3.76 -13.07
CA ILE A 49 -4.54 3.27 -14.13
C ILE A 49 -3.36 4.24 -14.29
N TYR A 50 -2.33 3.86 -15.05
CA TYR A 50 -1.11 4.67 -15.25
C TYR A 50 -0.50 5.19 -13.94
N ALA A 51 -0.24 4.28 -12.99
CA ALA A 51 0.30 4.63 -11.67
C ALA A 51 -0.58 5.64 -10.89
N GLY A 52 -1.89 5.59 -11.10
CA GLY A 52 -2.85 6.47 -10.44
C GLY A 52 -3.00 7.86 -11.10
N ASN A 53 -2.31 8.14 -12.20
CA ASN A 53 -2.44 9.42 -12.91
C ASN A 53 -3.76 9.56 -13.67
N ALA A 54 -4.47 8.47 -13.93
CA ALA A 54 -5.81 8.50 -14.47
C ALA A 54 -6.72 7.55 -13.71
N ILE A 55 -7.99 7.94 -13.57
CA ILE A 55 -9.05 7.13 -12.98
C ILE A 55 -9.96 6.66 -14.11
N ALA A 56 -10.07 5.34 -14.27
CA ALA A 56 -10.98 4.73 -15.22
C ALA A 56 -12.30 4.38 -14.52
N THR A 57 -13.41 4.79 -15.11
CA THR A 57 -14.74 4.27 -14.78
C THR A 57 -15.00 3.05 -15.64
N VAL A 58 -15.22 1.90 -15.02
CA VAL A 58 -15.41 0.60 -15.68
C VAL A 58 -16.80 0.09 -15.33
N GLN A 59 -17.64 -0.05 -16.35
CA GLN A 59 -18.90 -0.79 -16.25
C GLN A 59 -18.68 -2.21 -16.76
N SER A 60 -19.26 -3.20 -16.07
CA SER A 60 -19.21 -4.60 -16.45
C SER A 60 -20.61 -5.16 -16.61
N ASP A 61 -20.81 -5.93 -17.67
CA ASP A 61 -22.05 -6.66 -17.94
C ASP A 61 -21.91 -8.16 -17.62
N GLU A 62 -20.83 -8.54 -16.92
CA GLU A 62 -20.58 -9.91 -16.49
C GLU A 62 -21.65 -10.37 -15.50
N ALA A 63 -22.08 -11.63 -15.62
CA ALA A 63 -23.09 -12.20 -14.72
C ALA A 63 -22.59 -12.25 -13.25
N ILE A 64 -21.27 -12.39 -13.06
CA ILE A 64 -20.60 -12.38 -11.77
C ILE A 64 -19.48 -11.35 -11.83
N ILE A 65 -19.52 -10.38 -10.93
CA ILE A 65 -18.49 -9.37 -10.81
C ILE A 65 -17.37 -9.91 -9.93
N VAL A 66 -16.21 -10.19 -10.53
CA VAL A 66 -14.99 -10.56 -9.81
C VAL A 66 -14.07 -9.34 -9.72
N GLY A 67 -13.57 -9.03 -8.52
CA GLY A 67 -12.70 -7.85 -8.38
C GLY A 67 -11.89 -7.78 -7.10
N THR A 68 -10.79 -7.01 -7.15
CA THR A 68 -10.08 -6.63 -5.92
C THR A 68 -10.42 -5.20 -5.52
N VAL A 69 -10.49 -4.96 -4.22
CA VAL A 69 -10.83 -3.65 -3.63
C VAL A 69 -9.61 -3.07 -2.93
N ARG A 70 -9.29 -1.80 -3.21
CA ARG A 70 -8.20 -1.10 -2.53
C ARG A 70 -8.63 -0.78 -1.09
N GLY A 71 -7.97 -1.38 -0.12
CA GLY A 71 -8.33 -1.22 1.30
C GLY A 71 -8.32 0.23 1.77
N THR A 72 -7.33 1.02 1.34
CA THR A 72 -7.20 2.45 1.73
C THR A 72 -8.27 3.37 1.15
N ALA A 73 -9.10 2.90 0.22
CA ALA A 73 -10.14 3.70 -0.42
C ALA A 73 -11.50 3.62 0.29
N PHE A 74 -11.64 2.74 1.27
CA PHE A 74 -12.90 2.50 2.00
C PHE A 74 -12.64 2.51 3.50
N ASP A 75 -13.52 3.15 4.25
CA ASP A 75 -13.45 3.12 5.71
C ASP A 75 -13.63 1.69 6.22
N PRO A 76 -12.86 1.27 7.24
CA PRO A 76 -13.06 -0.02 7.87
C PRO A 76 -14.44 -0.08 8.54
N VAL A 77 -15.11 -1.22 8.42
CA VAL A 77 -16.33 -1.50 9.19
C VAL A 77 -16.00 -1.76 10.66
N ALA A 78 -16.99 -1.63 11.54
CA ALA A 78 -16.82 -1.99 12.95
C ALA A 78 -16.40 -3.47 13.08
N ALA A 79 -15.39 -3.73 13.90
CA ALA A 79 -14.88 -5.09 14.14
C ALA A 79 -15.87 -5.96 14.94
N GLU A 80 -16.79 -5.33 15.66
CA GLU A 80 -17.76 -5.98 16.54
C GLU A 80 -19.19 -5.50 16.22
N GLY A 81 -20.18 -6.28 16.68
CA GLY A 81 -21.61 -5.97 16.50
C GLY A 81 -22.27 -6.62 15.27
N GLY A 82 -21.49 -7.29 14.42
CA GLY A 82 -22.02 -8.14 13.35
C GLY A 82 -22.49 -9.51 13.86
N SER A 83 -23.51 -10.07 13.23
CA SER A 83 -23.96 -11.45 13.45
C SER A 83 -24.11 -12.15 12.10
N ALA A 84 -23.34 -13.21 11.89
CA ALA A 84 -23.38 -14.03 10.68
C ALA A 84 -23.38 -15.52 11.06
N ALA A 85 -24.14 -16.32 10.32
CA ALA A 85 -24.11 -17.76 10.47
C ALA A 85 -22.77 -18.32 9.95
N VAL A 86 -22.17 -19.25 10.68
CA VAL A 86 -20.98 -19.98 10.21
C VAL A 86 -21.47 -21.19 9.42
N GLU A 87 -21.26 -21.16 8.11
CA GLU A 87 -21.57 -22.27 7.22
C GLU A 87 -20.29 -23.03 6.86
N THR A 88 -20.32 -24.36 7.00
CA THR A 88 -19.21 -25.20 6.54
C THR A 88 -19.31 -25.35 5.04
N VAL A 89 -18.31 -24.83 4.32
CA VAL A 89 -18.20 -25.02 2.88
C VAL A 89 -17.45 -26.33 2.62
N GLY A 90 -18.06 -27.24 1.86
CA GLY A 90 -17.43 -28.48 1.43
C GLY A 90 -16.44 -28.28 0.26
N GLU A 91 -15.50 -29.22 0.13
CA GLU A 91 -14.46 -29.33 -0.92
C GLU A 91 -13.25 -28.39 -0.81
N VAL A 92 -12.20 -28.86 -0.14
CA VAL A 92 -10.83 -28.44 -0.46
C VAL A 92 -10.38 -29.22 -1.69
N LYS A 93 -10.33 -28.56 -2.85
CA LYS A 93 -9.75 -29.14 -4.06
C LYS A 93 -8.24 -28.90 -4.04
N ASP A 94 -7.48 -29.91 -3.62
CA ASP A 94 -6.05 -29.93 -3.82
C ASP A 94 -5.75 -30.39 -5.26
N ALA A 95 -5.13 -29.50 -6.03
CA ALA A 95 -4.69 -29.84 -7.38
C ALA A 95 -3.40 -30.69 -7.37
N GLY A 96 -2.71 -30.82 -6.23
CA GLY A 96 -1.49 -31.61 -6.07
C GLY A 96 -0.26 -31.03 -6.77
N VAL A 97 -0.35 -29.80 -7.31
CA VAL A 97 0.70 -29.15 -8.11
C VAL A 97 1.53 -28.13 -7.35
N SER A 98 1.09 -27.74 -6.14
CA SER A 98 1.83 -26.84 -5.27
C SER A 98 1.65 -27.25 -3.81
N LYS A 99 2.67 -26.98 -3.00
CA LYS A 99 2.65 -27.24 -1.56
C LYS A 99 3.35 -26.09 -0.84
N PHE A 100 2.74 -25.62 0.24
CA PHE A 100 3.40 -24.70 1.16
C PHE A 100 4.50 -25.45 1.94
N VAL A 101 5.73 -24.95 1.90
CA VAL A 101 6.88 -25.56 2.58
C VAL A 101 7.21 -24.78 3.85
N SER A 102 7.43 -23.47 3.72
CA SER A 102 7.77 -22.57 4.81
C SER A 102 7.51 -21.13 4.39
N GLU A 103 7.40 -20.26 5.39
CA GLU A 103 7.38 -18.81 5.21
C GLU A 103 8.34 -18.19 6.24
N GLU A 104 9.12 -17.21 5.82
CA GLU A 104 9.94 -16.39 6.71
C GLU A 104 9.25 -15.04 6.85
N ILE A 105 8.62 -14.82 7.99
CA ILE A 105 7.88 -13.58 8.26
C ILE A 105 8.83 -12.62 8.98
N VAL A 106 9.07 -11.46 8.37
CA VAL A 106 9.80 -10.38 9.02
C VAL A 106 9.00 -9.90 10.22
N LYS A 107 9.52 -10.13 11.42
CA LYS A 107 8.92 -9.61 12.64
C LYS A 107 9.14 -8.11 12.68
N LEU A 108 8.06 -7.35 12.59
CA LEU A 108 8.10 -5.89 12.71
C LEU A 108 7.89 -5.51 14.17
N ASP A 109 8.82 -4.74 14.73
CA ASP A 109 8.64 -4.07 16.03
C ASP A 109 7.75 -2.82 15.93
N ARG A 110 7.46 -2.40 14.69
CA ARG A 110 6.68 -1.20 14.33
C ARG A 110 5.35 -1.60 13.68
N PRO A 111 4.36 -0.67 13.64
CA PRO A 111 3.08 -0.93 12.99
C PRO A 111 3.24 -1.39 11.54
N GLU A 112 2.29 -2.18 11.06
CA GLU A 112 2.25 -2.61 9.67
C GLU A 112 1.99 -1.38 8.76
N LEU A 113 2.74 -1.30 7.66
CA LEU A 113 2.84 -0.11 6.81
C LEU A 113 1.51 0.30 6.16
N THR A 114 0.67 -0.65 5.73
CA THR A 114 -0.63 -0.37 5.11
C THR A 114 -1.71 0.05 6.10
N ALA A 115 -1.56 -0.28 7.39
CA ALA A 115 -2.49 0.07 8.46
C ALA A 115 -2.05 1.28 9.31
N ALA A 116 -0.85 1.80 9.09
CA ALA A 116 -0.27 2.85 9.92
C ALA A 116 -0.92 4.22 9.71
N ARG A 117 -1.17 4.94 10.81
CA ARG A 117 -1.66 6.33 10.79
C ARG A 117 -0.57 7.32 10.38
N ILE A 118 0.69 7.01 10.72
CA ILE A 118 1.86 7.83 10.40
C ILE A 118 2.89 6.93 9.74
N VAL A 119 3.48 7.41 8.64
CA VAL A 119 4.55 6.73 7.92
C VAL A 119 5.75 7.65 7.79
N VAL A 120 6.92 7.20 8.25
CA VAL A 120 8.21 7.86 8.02
C VAL A 120 8.95 7.06 6.96
N SER A 121 9.23 7.68 5.82
CA SER A 121 9.72 6.99 4.64
C SER A 121 11.06 7.50 4.16
N GLY A 122 12.02 6.60 3.92
CA GLY A 122 13.38 6.93 3.51
C GLY A 122 13.69 6.66 2.04
N GLY A 123 14.42 7.57 1.41
CA GLY A 123 14.87 7.46 0.03
C GLY A 123 16.35 7.15 -0.12
N ARG A 124 16.82 7.10 -1.38
CA ARG A 124 18.26 6.94 -1.67
C ARG A 124 19.10 8.09 -1.10
N GLY A 125 18.52 9.27 -0.90
CA GLY A 125 19.19 10.43 -0.32
C GLY A 125 19.74 10.20 1.09
N VAL A 126 19.24 9.19 1.79
CA VAL A 126 19.70 8.77 3.13
C VAL A 126 21.11 8.17 3.11
N GLY A 127 21.56 7.61 1.98
CA GLY A 127 22.96 7.23 1.73
C GLY A 127 23.37 5.81 2.12
N SER A 128 22.88 5.24 3.22
CA SER A 128 23.16 3.85 3.63
C SER A 128 22.05 3.26 4.51
N GLY A 129 22.02 1.93 4.67
CA GLY A 129 21.10 1.26 5.62
C GLY A 129 21.38 1.65 7.08
N GLU A 130 22.64 1.78 7.47
CA GLU A 130 23.00 2.27 8.81
C GLU A 130 22.47 3.70 9.04
N ASN A 131 22.63 4.59 8.06
CA ASN A 131 22.15 5.95 8.18
C ASN A 131 20.61 6.03 8.11
N TYR A 132 19.98 5.11 7.39
CA TYR A 132 18.52 4.96 7.39
C TYR A 132 18.00 4.75 8.80
N HIS A 133 18.54 3.76 9.51
CA HIS A 133 18.10 3.51 10.88
C HIS A 133 18.47 4.65 11.81
N LYS A 134 19.70 5.16 11.72
CA LYS A 134 20.16 6.30 12.54
C LYS A 134 19.26 7.53 12.42
N VAL A 135 18.80 7.85 11.22
CA VAL A 135 18.01 9.07 10.96
C VAL A 135 16.51 8.81 11.18
N LEU A 136 15.96 7.69 10.70
CA LEU A 136 14.52 7.48 10.65
C LEU A 136 13.96 6.76 11.87
N ASP A 137 14.71 5.87 12.53
CA ASP A 137 14.19 5.11 13.68
C ASP A 137 13.78 6.04 14.84
N PRO A 138 14.59 7.02 15.29
CA PRO A 138 14.21 7.90 16.40
C PRO A 138 12.94 8.72 16.11
N LEU A 139 12.77 9.15 14.86
CA LEU A 139 11.58 9.88 14.42
C LEU A 139 10.36 8.96 14.37
N ALA A 140 10.51 7.75 13.82
CA ALA A 140 9.44 6.78 13.76
C ALA A 140 8.97 6.38 15.17
N ASP A 141 9.90 6.17 16.09
CA ASP A 141 9.60 5.77 17.47
C ASP A 141 8.89 6.89 18.24
N LYS A 142 9.34 8.14 18.11
CA LYS A 142 8.67 9.33 18.70
C LYS A 142 7.23 9.50 18.21
N LEU A 143 6.96 9.16 16.95
CA LEU A 143 5.66 9.32 16.32
C LEU A 143 4.78 8.07 16.40
N GLY A 144 5.31 6.93 16.87
CA GLY A 144 4.63 5.63 16.74
C GLY A 144 4.33 5.27 15.28
N ALA A 145 5.22 5.67 14.36
CA ALA A 145 5.03 5.54 12.93
C ALA A 145 5.52 4.20 12.39
N ALA A 146 4.92 3.73 11.30
CA ALA A 146 5.53 2.71 10.48
C ALA A 146 6.65 3.30 9.63
N GLN A 147 7.54 2.43 9.15
CA GLN A 147 8.64 2.81 8.28
C GLN A 147 8.40 2.35 6.84
N GLY A 148 8.59 3.27 5.90
CA GLY A 148 8.47 3.01 4.48
C GLY A 148 9.77 3.35 3.74
N ALA A 149 9.89 2.94 2.48
CA ALA A 149 11.05 3.26 1.68
C ALA A 149 10.73 3.41 0.20
N SER A 150 11.56 4.19 -0.48
CA SER A 150 11.56 4.19 -1.95
C SER A 150 12.18 2.90 -2.49
N ARG A 151 11.77 2.48 -3.70
CA ARG A 151 12.43 1.38 -4.42
C ARG A 151 13.95 1.57 -4.50
N ALA A 152 14.43 2.80 -4.70
CA ALA A 152 15.84 3.09 -4.82
C ALA A 152 16.65 2.80 -3.53
N ALA A 153 16.01 2.85 -2.35
CA ALA A 153 16.63 2.46 -1.08
C ALA A 153 16.65 0.93 -0.91
N VAL A 154 15.57 0.25 -1.32
CA VAL A 154 15.48 -1.22 -1.32
C VAL A 154 16.50 -1.83 -2.29
N ASP A 155 16.55 -1.34 -3.53
CA ASP A 155 17.49 -1.82 -4.56
C ASP A 155 18.95 -1.58 -4.13
N ALA A 156 19.21 -0.59 -3.27
CA ALA A 156 20.53 -0.31 -2.68
C ALA A 156 20.83 -1.12 -1.41
N GLY A 157 19.91 -1.98 -0.98
CA GLY A 157 20.09 -2.85 0.20
C GLY A 157 19.97 -2.13 1.54
N PHE A 158 19.34 -0.95 1.60
CA PHE A 158 19.22 -0.20 2.86
C PHE A 158 18.19 -0.83 3.80
N VAL A 159 17.10 -1.35 3.23
CA VAL A 159 15.96 -1.97 3.92
C VAL A 159 15.34 -3.07 3.05
N PRO A 160 14.60 -4.03 3.63
CA PRO A 160 13.94 -5.09 2.86
C PRO A 160 12.82 -4.56 1.96
N ASN A 161 12.42 -5.35 0.97
CA ASN A 161 11.34 -5.01 0.02
C ASN A 161 9.99 -4.74 0.70
N ASP A 162 9.76 -5.30 1.89
CA ASP A 162 8.55 -5.06 2.66
C ASP A 162 8.33 -3.59 3.05
N PHE A 163 9.38 -2.78 3.06
CA PHE A 163 9.26 -1.36 3.37
C PHE A 163 8.87 -0.56 2.12
N GLN A 164 8.93 -1.16 0.93
CA GLN A 164 8.75 -0.43 -0.32
C GLN A 164 7.35 0.16 -0.45
N VAL A 165 7.28 1.48 -0.62
CA VAL A 165 6.06 2.22 -0.97
C VAL A 165 6.09 2.62 -2.44
N GLY A 166 4.97 2.39 -3.13
CA GLY A 166 4.79 2.78 -4.53
C GLY A 166 4.01 1.77 -5.35
N GLN A 167 3.97 1.99 -6.67
CA GLN A 167 3.24 1.20 -7.66
C GLN A 167 3.55 -0.30 -7.58
N THR A 168 4.81 -0.66 -7.33
CA THR A 168 5.27 -2.06 -7.22
C THR A 168 5.51 -2.48 -5.77
N GLY A 169 5.14 -1.66 -4.80
CA GLY A 169 5.24 -1.94 -3.37
C GLY A 169 3.88 -1.85 -2.71
N LYS A 170 3.87 -1.40 -1.46
CA LYS A 170 2.67 -1.14 -0.68
C LYS A 170 2.07 0.22 -1.07
N ILE A 171 0.73 0.26 -1.09
CA ILE A 171 -0.05 1.49 -1.23
C ILE A 171 -0.53 1.84 0.17
N VAL A 172 -0.28 3.09 0.58
CA VAL A 172 -0.61 3.63 1.89
C VAL A 172 -1.38 4.94 1.72
N ALA A 173 -2.24 5.24 2.69
CA ALA A 173 -2.93 6.53 2.78
C ALA A 173 -3.01 6.99 4.26
N PRO A 174 -1.85 7.19 4.92
CA PRO A 174 -1.80 7.60 6.32
C PRO A 174 -2.37 9.01 6.52
N GLU A 175 -2.59 9.36 7.80
CA GLU A 175 -2.87 10.75 8.20
C GLU A 175 -1.64 11.65 7.99
N LEU A 176 -0.44 11.11 8.18
CA LEU A 176 0.82 11.81 7.98
C LEU A 176 1.85 10.92 7.28
N TYR A 177 2.39 11.40 6.17
CA TYR A 177 3.51 10.78 5.46
C TYR A 177 4.72 11.72 5.46
N ILE A 178 5.85 11.29 6.02
CA ILE A 178 7.10 12.06 6.04
C ILE A 178 8.08 11.42 5.06
N ALA A 179 8.38 12.09 3.95
CA ALA A 179 9.31 11.64 2.93
C ALA A 179 10.70 12.25 3.14
N VAL A 180 11.68 11.44 3.54
CA VAL A 180 13.04 11.87 3.87
C VAL A 180 14.02 11.42 2.79
N GLY A 181 14.60 12.38 2.06
CA GLY A 181 15.57 12.09 1.00
C GLY A 181 14.99 11.32 -0.19
N ILE A 182 13.69 11.49 -0.46
CA ILE A 182 12.95 10.87 -1.56
C ILE A 182 12.74 11.92 -2.67
N SER A 183 13.04 11.57 -3.91
CA SER A 183 12.89 12.48 -5.05
C SER A 183 11.45 12.69 -5.51
N GLY A 184 10.55 11.72 -5.28
CA GLY A 184 9.15 11.82 -5.73
C GLY A 184 8.91 11.32 -7.15
N ALA A 185 9.62 10.29 -7.59
CA ALA A 185 9.29 9.62 -8.85
C ALA A 185 7.82 9.15 -8.86
N ILE A 186 7.16 9.23 -10.02
CA ILE A 186 5.72 8.90 -10.20
C ILE A 186 5.36 7.53 -9.58
N GLN A 187 6.26 6.56 -9.71
CA GLN A 187 6.05 5.21 -9.17
C GLN A 187 5.98 5.20 -7.64
N HIS A 188 6.71 6.08 -6.95
CA HIS A 188 6.61 6.21 -5.50
C HIS A 188 5.34 6.95 -5.11
N LEU A 189 5.05 8.07 -5.77
CA LEU A 189 3.85 8.88 -5.51
C LEU A 189 2.56 8.08 -5.65
N ALA A 190 2.51 7.15 -6.62
CA ALA A 190 1.38 6.24 -6.82
C ALA A 190 0.98 5.43 -5.58
N GLY A 191 1.91 5.25 -4.62
CA GLY A 191 1.67 4.51 -3.39
C GLY A 191 1.43 5.37 -2.15
N MET A 192 1.55 6.70 -2.22
CA MET A 192 1.42 7.56 -1.02
C MET A 192 0.79 8.94 -1.25
N LYS A 193 0.47 9.32 -2.49
CA LYS A 193 -0.10 10.64 -2.80
C LYS A 193 -1.48 10.90 -2.18
N ASP A 194 -2.17 9.85 -1.79
CA ASP A 194 -3.49 9.91 -1.15
C ASP A 194 -3.36 10.06 0.39
N SER A 195 -2.16 10.28 0.93
CA SER A 195 -1.94 10.62 2.34
C SER A 195 -2.58 11.97 2.67
N LYS A 196 -3.13 12.13 3.88
CA LYS A 196 -3.83 13.38 4.25
C LYS A 196 -2.89 14.58 4.37
N VAL A 197 -1.69 14.35 4.90
CA VAL A 197 -0.62 15.35 5.01
C VAL A 197 0.70 14.72 4.57
N ILE A 198 1.39 15.36 3.64
CA ILE A 198 2.69 14.98 3.11
C ILE A 198 3.72 16.03 3.53
N VAL A 199 4.68 15.60 4.34
CA VAL A 199 5.87 16.38 4.69
C VAL A 199 7.04 15.83 3.89
N ALA A 200 7.84 16.68 3.25
CA ALA A 200 9.04 16.24 2.55
C ALA A 200 10.28 17.03 2.97
N ILE A 201 11.35 16.28 3.25
CA ILE A 201 12.67 16.78 3.64
C ILE A 201 13.67 16.33 2.58
N ASN A 202 14.23 17.28 1.83
CA ASN A 202 15.21 16.99 0.79
C ASN A 202 16.24 18.11 0.70
N LYS A 203 17.44 17.81 0.23
CA LYS A 203 18.47 18.83 -0.05
C LYS A 203 18.30 19.49 -1.42
N ASP A 204 17.58 18.82 -2.32
CA ASP A 204 17.34 19.28 -3.68
C ASP A 204 16.03 20.06 -3.74
N GLU A 205 16.12 21.38 -3.93
CA GLU A 205 14.97 22.30 -4.01
C GLU A 205 14.03 21.98 -5.16
N GLU A 206 14.56 21.36 -6.22
CA GLU A 206 13.84 21.03 -7.45
C GLU A 206 13.30 19.58 -7.45
N ALA A 207 13.37 18.88 -6.31
CA ALA A 207 12.92 17.50 -6.24
C ALA A 207 11.40 17.40 -6.55
N PRO A 208 10.98 16.50 -7.47
CA PRO A 208 9.58 16.34 -7.87
C PRO A 208 8.58 16.13 -6.72
N ILE A 209 9.01 15.58 -5.59
CA ILE A 209 8.13 15.37 -4.42
C ILE A 209 7.52 16.66 -3.87
N ASN A 210 8.18 17.81 -4.09
CA ASN A 210 7.66 19.12 -3.70
C ASN A 210 6.29 19.41 -4.32
N SER A 211 6.01 18.88 -5.52
CA SER A 211 4.72 19.06 -6.20
C SER A 211 3.51 18.45 -5.48
N VAL A 212 3.74 17.56 -4.51
CA VAL A 212 2.68 16.89 -3.72
C VAL A 212 2.84 17.09 -2.21
N ALA A 213 3.87 17.82 -1.77
CA ALA A 213 4.12 18.02 -0.34
C ALA A 213 3.27 19.19 0.18
N ASP A 214 2.54 18.96 1.28
CA ASP A 214 1.86 20.03 2.02
C ASP A 214 2.86 20.88 2.81
N TYR A 215 3.94 20.25 3.30
CA TYR A 215 5.05 20.93 3.96
C TYR A 215 6.38 20.51 3.34
N TRP A 216 7.12 21.49 2.86
CA TRP A 216 8.41 21.29 2.19
C TRP A 216 9.53 21.93 3.00
N LEU A 217 10.57 21.15 3.29
CA LEU A 217 11.76 21.64 3.97
C LEU A 217 13.01 21.26 3.17
N VAL A 218 13.66 22.28 2.63
CA VAL A 218 14.96 22.14 1.99
C VAL A 218 16.03 22.10 3.08
N GLY A 219 16.80 21.01 3.14
CA GLY A 219 17.89 20.88 4.09
C GLY A 219 18.56 19.52 4.10
N ASP A 220 19.67 19.46 4.83
CA ASP A 220 20.33 18.18 5.12
C ASP A 220 19.50 17.38 6.12
N LEU A 221 19.00 16.22 5.69
CA LEU A 221 18.25 15.28 6.53
C LEU A 221 18.99 14.90 7.81
N ASN A 222 20.33 14.87 7.79
CA ASN A 222 21.14 14.52 8.95
C ASN A 222 21.19 15.61 10.03
N ALA A 223 20.80 16.83 9.69
CA ALA A 223 20.64 17.94 10.64
C ALA A 223 19.17 18.13 10.99
N VAL A 224 18.32 18.19 9.97
CA VAL A 224 16.89 18.51 10.10
C VAL A 224 16.14 17.45 10.90
N VAL A 225 16.35 16.15 10.61
CA VAL A 225 15.58 15.09 11.26
C VAL A 225 15.93 14.99 12.76
N PRO A 226 17.21 14.98 13.18
CA PRO A 226 17.55 15.03 14.60
C PRO A 226 17.01 16.28 15.31
N GLU A 227 17.02 17.45 14.66
CA GLU A 227 16.43 18.66 15.24
C GLU A 227 14.92 18.50 15.45
N LEU A 228 14.20 17.97 14.46
CA LEU A 228 12.77 17.68 14.59
C LEU A 228 12.50 16.72 15.74
N VAL A 229 13.27 15.62 15.84
CA VAL A 229 13.16 14.64 16.92
C VAL A 229 13.37 15.28 18.29
N SER A 230 14.29 16.25 18.42
CA SER A 230 14.55 16.94 19.68
C SER A 230 13.41 17.84 20.16
N LYS A 231 12.51 18.23 19.25
CA LYS A 231 11.37 19.13 19.52
C LYS A 231 10.06 18.37 19.75
N LEU A 232 10.04 17.05 19.53
CA LEU A 232 8.93 16.12 19.80
C LEU A 232 9.14 15.42 21.14
#